data_AF-A0A349GWF6-F1
#
_entry.id   AF-A0A349GWF6-F1
#
_cell.length_a   1.000
_cell.length_b   1.000
_cell.length_c   1.000
_cell.angle_alpha   90.00
_cell.angle_beta   90.00
_cell.angle_gamma   90.00
#
_symmetry.space_group_name_H-M   'P 1'
#
loop_
_entity.id
_entity.type
_entity.pdbx_description
1 polymer ?
#
loop_
_entity_poly.entity_id
_entity_poly.type
_entity_poly.pdbx_seq_one_letter_code
_entity_poly.pdbx_strand_id
1 'polypeptide(L)'
;MAQSTLHLSAGMLLGTLLAVPRVWRAWQAGKAVSPAIARWCLLSYGLGLYALLPSIIRRLAAAPGLADGPAWNLFLFYPLIQRLDLPSIALGELTTASLFALQYATILIAIHRTNERDH
;
A
#
# COMPACT_ATOMS: atom_id res chain seq x y z
N MET A 1 -4.97 16.88 -5.29
CA MET A 1 -5.53 15.60 -4.79
C MET A 1 -4.98 14.42 -5.56
N ALA A 2 -5.01 14.45 -6.90
CA ALA A 2 -4.41 13.47 -7.81
C ALA A 2 -3.04 12.91 -7.37
N GLN A 3 -2.10 13.82 -7.11
CA GLN A 3 -0.74 13.47 -6.74
C GLN A 3 -0.69 12.71 -5.40
N SER A 4 -1.49 13.10 -4.41
CA SER A 4 -1.56 12.42 -3.12
C SER A 4 -2.12 11.00 -3.27
N THR A 5 -3.15 10.80 -4.10
CA THR A 5 -3.72 9.48 -4.38
C THR A 5 -2.68 8.55 -5.01
N LEU A 6 -1.86 9.05 -5.93
CA LEU A 6 -0.81 8.26 -6.56
C LEU A 6 0.30 7.86 -5.58
N HIS A 7 0.70 8.76 -4.67
CA HIS A 7 1.68 8.42 -3.61
C HIS A 7 1.13 7.36 -2.65
N LEU A 8 -0.13 7.52 -2.23
CA LEU A 8 -0.83 6.55 -1.41
C LEU A 8 -0.88 5.18 -2.11
N SER A 9 -1.32 5.14 -3.36
CA SER A 9 -1.46 3.90 -4.13
C SER A 9 -0.11 3.22 -4.36
N ALA A 10 0.95 3.99 -4.62
CA ALA A 10 2.31 3.47 -4.79
C ALA A 10 2.84 2.86 -3.48
N GLY A 11 2.64 3.54 -2.35
CA GLY A 11 3.02 3.01 -1.03
C GLY A 11 2.25 1.74 -0.67
N MET A 12 0.94 1.72 -0.92
CA MET A 12 0.10 0.54 -0.71
C MET A 12 0.52 -0.63 -1.61
N LEU A 13 0.80 -0.37 -2.89
CA LEU A 13 1.27 -1.38 -3.84
C LEU A 13 2.60 -1.99 -3.38
N LEU A 14 3.55 -1.16 -2.97
CA LEU A 14 4.84 -1.63 -2.46
C LEU A 14 4.67 -2.52 -1.22
N GLY A 15 3.86 -2.07 -0.25
CA GLY A 15 3.57 -2.88 0.94
C GLY A 15 2.84 -4.18 0.62
N THR A 16 1.97 -4.15 -0.39
CA THR A 16 1.31 -5.33 -0.90
C THR A 16 2.31 -6.32 -1.49
N LEU A 17 3.18 -5.88 -2.40
CA LEU A 17 4.19 -6.73 -3.05
C LEU A 17 5.16 -7.35 -2.04
N LEU A 18 5.56 -6.61 -1.00
CA LEU A 18 6.47 -7.09 0.03
C LEU A 18 5.85 -8.19 0.92
N ALA A 19 4.54 -8.15 1.17
CA ALA A 19 3.88 -9.08 2.08
C ALA A 19 3.07 -10.20 1.40
N VAL A 20 2.74 -10.09 0.11
CA VAL A 20 2.08 -11.17 -0.68
C VAL A 20 2.80 -12.52 -0.56
N PRO A 21 4.14 -12.63 -0.68
CA PRO A 21 4.82 -13.92 -0.57
C PRO A 21 4.65 -14.61 0.79
N ARG A 22 4.38 -13.85 1.86
CA ARG A 22 4.12 -14.41 3.20
C ARG A 22 2.69 -14.94 3.32
N VAL A 23 1.72 -14.20 2.79
CA VAL A 23 0.32 -14.66 2.71
C VAL A 23 0.25 -15.94 1.88
N TRP A 24 0.88 -15.95 0.71
CA TRP A 24 0.95 -17.11 -0.19
C TRP A 24 1.57 -18.34 0.49
N ARG A 25 2.70 -18.18 1.19
CA ARG A 25 3.34 -19.28 1.92
C ARG A 25 2.48 -19.80 3.08
N ALA A 26 1.84 -18.92 3.84
CA ALA A 26 0.93 -19.34 4.91
C ALA A 26 -0.27 -20.14 4.36
N TRP A 27 -0.76 -19.73 3.20
CA TRP A 27 -1.84 -20.38 2.47
C TRP A 27 -1.44 -21.79 2.00
N GLN A 28 -0.28 -21.92 1.33
CA GLN A 28 0.22 -23.22 0.87
C GLN A 28 0.47 -24.20 2.02
N ALA A 29 0.94 -23.71 3.17
CA ALA A 29 1.17 -24.52 4.35
C ALA A 29 -0.13 -24.91 5.09
N GLY A 30 -1.29 -24.48 4.59
CA GLY A 30 -2.59 -24.75 5.23
C GLY A 30 -2.71 -24.14 6.64
N LYS A 31 -1.88 -23.17 7.01
CA LYS A 31 -1.91 -22.53 8.34
C LYS A 31 -3.02 -21.48 8.41
N ALA A 32 -3.33 -21.00 9.62
CA ALA A 32 -4.19 -19.84 9.79
C ALA A 32 -3.63 -18.63 9.02
N VAL A 33 -4.35 -18.18 7.99
CA VAL A 33 -3.89 -17.10 7.09
C VAL A 33 -4.22 -15.72 7.66
N SER A 34 -5.17 -15.64 8.61
CA SER A 34 -5.60 -14.40 9.29
C SER A 34 -4.44 -13.51 9.78
N PRO A 35 -3.45 -14.00 10.57
CA PRO A 35 -2.35 -13.16 11.03
C PRO A 35 -1.43 -12.69 9.89
N ALA A 36 -1.29 -13.48 8.81
CA ALA A 36 -0.51 -13.07 7.65
C ALA A 36 -1.22 -11.97 6.85
N ILE A 37 -2.55 -12.08 6.68
CA ILE A 37 -3.39 -11.07 6.04
C ILE A 37 -3.40 -9.79 6.85
N ALA A 38 -3.54 -9.85 8.18
CA ALA A 38 -3.50 -8.69 9.05
C ALA A 38 -2.17 -7.92 8.92
N ARG A 39 -1.03 -8.62 8.94
CA ARG A 39 0.30 -8.02 8.73
C ARG A 39 0.46 -7.43 7.33
N TRP A 40 -0.10 -8.10 6.31
CA TRP A 40 -0.10 -7.62 4.94
C TRP A 40 -0.88 -6.31 4.80
N CYS A 41 -2.09 -6.23 5.35
CA CYS A 41 -2.88 -5.00 5.40
C CYS A 41 -2.11 -3.90 6.14
N LEU A 42 -1.60 -4.17 7.34
CA LEU A 42 -0.84 -3.19 8.12
C LEU A 42 0.38 -2.64 7.36
N LEU A 43 1.12 -3.49 6.68
CA LEU A 43 2.26 -3.07 5.85
C LEU A 43 1.82 -2.23 4.64
N SER A 44 0.76 -2.63 3.95
CA SER A 44 0.21 -1.91 2.80
C SER A 44 -0.28 -0.51 3.20
N TYR A 45 -1.14 -0.41 4.22
CA TYR A 45 -1.63 0.88 4.71
C TYR A 45 -0.53 1.71 5.36
N GLY A 46 0.37 1.08 6.13
CA GLY A 46 1.49 1.77 6.78
C GLY A 46 2.41 2.44 5.76
N LEU A 47 2.79 1.73 4.69
CA LEU A 47 3.61 2.31 3.62
C LEU A 47 2.82 3.32 2.78
N GLY A 48 1.53 3.09 2.53
CA GLY A 48 0.65 4.07 1.88
C GLY A 48 0.57 5.40 2.63
N LEU A 49 0.35 5.36 3.95
CA LEU A 49 0.32 6.54 4.81
C LEU A 49 1.70 7.20 4.93
N TYR A 50 2.75 6.39 5.06
CA TYR A 50 4.13 6.89 5.10
C TYR A 50 4.48 7.66 3.81
N ALA A 51 3.98 7.22 2.64
CA ALA A 51 4.15 7.92 1.36
C ALA A 51 3.48 9.30 1.32
N LEU A 52 2.47 9.55 2.15
CA LEU A 52 1.80 10.85 2.25
C LEU A 52 2.55 11.84 3.15
N LEU A 53 3.42 11.36 4.05
CA LEU A 53 4.10 12.21 5.04
C LEU A 53 4.87 13.39 4.41
N PRO A 54 5.66 13.24 3.33
CA PRO A 54 6.33 14.38 2.71
C PRO A 54 5.36 15.46 2.23
N SER A 55 4.20 15.06 1.69
CA SER A 55 3.17 15.99 1.23
C SER A 55 2.49 16.71 2.39
N ILE A 56 2.27 16.02 3.51
CA ILE A 56 1.71 16.59 4.73
C ILE A 56 2.71 17.56 5.36
N ILE A 57 3.98 17.17 5.46
CA ILE A 57 5.06 17.99 6.02
C ILE A 57 5.29 19.24 5.17
N ARG A 58 5.30 19.17 3.83
CA ARG A 58 5.39 20.37 2.97
C ARG A 58 4.22 21.33 3.16
N ARG A 59 3.03 20.82 3.51
CA ARG A 59 1.85 21.66 3.78
C ARG A 59 1.90 22.30 5.16
N LEU A 60 2.47 21.61 6.16
CA LEU A 60 2.51 22.06 7.56
C LEU A 60 3.77 22.87 7.91
N ALA A 61 4.92 22.52 7.31
CA ALA A 61 6.20 23.17 7.56
C ALA A 61 6.46 24.23 6.49
N ALA A 62 6.49 25.50 6.92
CA ALA A 62 6.90 26.63 6.08
C ALA A 62 8.42 26.63 5.74
N ALA A 63 9.19 25.67 6.26
CA ALA A 63 10.62 25.56 6.07
C ALA A 63 10.96 24.50 4.99
N PRO A 64 11.29 24.91 3.76
CA PRO A 64 11.47 24.00 2.61
C PRO A 64 12.54 22.91 2.82
N GLY A 65 13.55 23.13 3.67
CA GLY A 65 14.66 22.19 3.83
C GLY A 65 14.35 20.87 4.56
N LEU A 66 13.28 20.80 5.35
CA LEU A 66 12.94 19.59 6.12
C LEU A 66 12.33 18.47 5.26
N ALA A 67 11.65 18.84 4.16
CA ALA A 67 10.94 17.90 3.30
C ALA A 67 11.81 17.29 2.18
N ASP A 68 13.05 17.76 2.03
CA ASP A 68 14.00 17.30 1.02
C ASP A 68 15.10 16.40 1.61
N GLY A 69 15.02 16.10 2.91
CA GLY A 69 15.96 15.21 3.59
C GLY A 69 15.94 13.77 3.04
N PRO A 70 17.07 13.04 3.07
CA PRO A 70 17.20 11.69 2.52
C PRO A 70 16.28 10.66 3.19
N ALA A 71 15.85 10.90 4.43
CA ALA A 71 14.85 10.08 5.11
C ALA A 71 13.49 10.06 4.38
N TRP A 72 13.16 11.12 3.65
CA TRP A 72 11.95 11.21 2.83
C TRP A 72 12.13 10.66 1.42
N ASN A 73 13.39 10.49 0.97
CA ASN A 73 13.76 9.82 -0.28
C ASN A 73 13.69 8.29 -0.20
N LEU A 74 13.23 7.70 0.91
CA LEU A 74 13.06 6.25 1.03
C LEU A 74 12.12 5.69 -0.05
N PHE A 75 11.17 6.52 -0.50
CA PHE A 75 10.56 6.33 -1.82
C PHE A 75 11.50 6.91 -2.88
N LEU A 76 12.50 6.14 -3.30
CA LEU A 76 13.38 6.42 -4.46
C LEU A 76 12.60 6.82 -5.72
N PHE A 77 11.29 6.54 -5.73
CA PHE A 77 10.35 6.85 -6.79
C PHE A 77 9.67 8.21 -6.67
N TYR A 78 9.81 8.98 -5.58
CA TYR A 78 9.18 10.32 -5.46
C TYR A 78 9.52 11.26 -6.64
N PRO A 79 10.80 11.45 -7.02
CA PRO A 79 11.14 12.24 -8.20
C PRO A 79 10.74 11.58 -9.52
N LEU A 80 10.66 10.24 -9.58
CA LEU A 80 10.26 9.52 -10.79
C LEU A 80 8.74 9.67 -11.04
N ILE A 81 7.95 9.58 -9.97
CA ILE A 81 6.51 9.78 -9.93
C ILE A 81 6.15 11.22 -10.31
N GLN A 82 6.93 12.21 -9.85
CA GLN A 82 6.74 13.60 -10.25
C GLN A 82 7.02 13.87 -11.73
N ARG A 83 7.86 13.06 -12.39
CA ARG A 83 8.19 13.19 -13.82
C ARG A 83 7.19 12.48 -14.74
N LEU A 84 6.37 11.59 -14.20
CA LEU A 84 5.31 10.93 -14.95
C LEU A 84 4.14 11.90 -15.10
N ASP A 85 4.17 12.70 -16.18
CA ASP A 85 3.07 13.57 -16.64
C ASP A 85 1.92 12.73 -17.24
N LEU A 86 1.63 11.58 -16.62
CA LEU A 86 0.48 10.75 -16.94
C LEU A 86 -0.79 11.44 -16.42
N PRO A 87 -1.97 11.13 -16.97
CA PRO A 87 -3.26 11.44 -16.35
C PRO A 87 -3.37 10.72 -15.00
N SER A 88 -2.69 11.28 -14.00
CA SER A 88 -2.33 10.68 -12.72
C SER A 88 -3.53 10.45 -11.80
N ILE A 89 -4.64 11.13 -12.10
CA ILE A 89 -5.93 10.98 -11.40
C ILE A 89 -6.44 9.56 -11.59
N ALA A 90 -6.62 9.13 -12.83
CA ALA A 90 -7.24 7.84 -13.13
C ALA A 90 -6.39 6.66 -12.65
N LEU A 91 -5.06 6.75 -12.79
CA LEU A 91 -4.18 5.64 -12.44
C LEU A 91 -4.07 5.45 -10.92
N GLY A 92 -3.95 6.53 -10.14
CA GLY A 92 -3.89 6.45 -8.68
C GLY A 92 -5.20 5.90 -8.09
N GLU A 93 -6.33 6.39 -8.57
CA GLU A 93 -7.66 5.95 -8.14
C GLU A 93 -7.92 4.49 -8.53
N LEU A 94 -7.65 4.12 -9.78
CA LEU A 94 -7.82 2.75 -10.26
C LEU A 94 -6.92 1.76 -9.51
N THR A 95 -5.66 2.14 -9.26
CA THR A 95 -4.72 1.29 -8.51
C THR A 95 -5.21 1.10 -7.08
N THR A 96 -5.65 2.17 -6.43
CA THR A 96 -6.17 2.12 -5.06
C THR A 96 -7.43 1.26 -4.98
N ALA A 97 -8.38 1.46 -5.89
CA ALA A 97 -9.61 0.67 -5.96
C ALA A 97 -9.31 -0.82 -6.22
N SER A 98 -8.38 -1.11 -7.12
CA SER A 98 -7.96 -2.48 -7.43
C SER A 98 -7.29 -3.15 -6.23
N LEU A 99 -6.44 -2.43 -5.49
CA LEU A 99 -5.82 -2.94 -4.28
C LEU A 99 -6.85 -3.24 -3.18
N PHE A 100 -7.84 -2.36 -3.00
CA PHE A 100 -8.93 -2.61 -2.06
C PHE A 100 -9.76 -3.82 -2.46
N ALA A 101 -10.14 -3.94 -3.74
CA ALA A 101 -10.88 -5.09 -4.25
C ALA A 101 -10.10 -6.40 -4.05
N LEU A 102 -8.79 -6.40 -4.33
CA LEU A 102 -7.91 -7.55 -4.11
C LEU A 102 -7.82 -7.94 -2.63
N GLN A 103 -7.62 -6.95 -1.74
CA GLN A 103 -7.57 -7.18 -0.29
C GLN A 103 -8.89 -7.76 0.22
N TYR A 104 -10.01 -7.19 -0.20
CA TYR A 104 -11.34 -7.66 0.18
C TYR A 104 -11.62 -9.08 -0.30
N ALA A 105 -11.34 -9.37 -1.57
CA ALA A 105 -11.48 -10.72 -2.14
C ALA A 105 -10.60 -11.73 -1.39
N THR A 106 -9.36 -11.36 -1.05
CA THR A 106 -8.44 -12.22 -0.29
C THR A 106 -8.99 -12.54 1.10
N ILE A 107 -9.60 -11.56 1.78
CA ILE A 107 -10.25 -11.76 3.08
C ILE A 107 -11.45 -12.69 2.96
N LEU A 108 -12.34 -12.48 1.97
CA LEU A 108 -13.51 -13.34 1.76
C LEU A 108 -13.11 -14.79 1.49
N ILE A 109 -12.12 -15.02 0.64
CA ILE A 109 -11.63 -16.37 0.35
C ILE A 109 -11.03 -17.00 1.61
N ALA A 110 -10.30 -16.24 2.42
CA ALA A 110 -9.75 -16.73 3.67
C ALA A 110 -10.85 -17.14 4.67
N ILE A 111 -11.91 -16.35 4.81
CA ILE A 111 -13.08 -16.65 5.66
C ILE A 111 -13.80 -17.91 5.17
N HIS A 112 -14.07 -18.00 3.86
CA HIS A 112 -14.76 -19.14 3.27
C HIS A 112 -14.01 -20.45 3.52
N ARG A 113 -12.68 -20.45 3.33
CA ARG A 113 -11.84 -21.63 3.58
C ARG A 113 -11.71 -22.00 5.05
N THR A 114 -11.80 -21.05 5.97
CA THR A 114 -11.84 -21.38 7.41
C THR A 114 -13.15 -22.07 7.77
N ASN A 115 -14.29 -21.63 7.22
CA ASN A 115 -15.57 -22.27 7.49
C ASN A 115 -15.64 -23.72 6.97
N GLU A 116 -15.04 -24.00 5.81
CA GLU A 116 -15.00 -25.37 5.26
C GLU A 116 -14.18 -26.37 6.11
N ARG A 117 -13.31 -25.89 7.00
CA ARG A 117 -12.47 -26.75 7.85
C ARG A 117 -13.13 -27.14 9.17
N ASP A 118 -14.15 -26.39 9.58
CA ASP A 118 -14.85 -26.60 10.84
C ASP A 118 -16.05 -27.56 10.68
N HIS A 119 -16.33 -28.02 9.45
CA HIS A 119 -17.36 -28.98 9.08
C HIS A 119 -16.76 -30.32 8.65
#